data_AF-A0A955CNU8-F1
#
_entry.id   AF-A0A955CNU8-F1
#
_cell.length_a   1.000
_cell.length_b   1.000
_cell.length_c   1.000
_cell.angle_alpha   90.00
_cell.angle_beta   90.00
_cell.angle_gamma   90.00
#
_symmetry.space_group_name_H-M   'P 1'
#
loop_
_entity.id
_entity.type
_entity.pdbx_description
1 polymer ?
#
loop_
_entity_poly.entity_id
_entity_poly.type
_entity_poly.pdbx_seq_one_letter_code
_entity_poly.pdbx_strand_id
1 'polypeptide(L)'
;MQVGSRAVRIGLLGMLVALAAGCSGTFSANVANQSPHPVRVDLVYTSWYGGTKVLDSKRLAPGDAAVLGPAKAPRSVARLFAQPEGIAAPRASVNIPSGQTTAHVIPVMLPRGFAGVDWRLIDKNPN
;
A
#
# COMPACT_ATOMS: atom_id res chain seq x y z
N MET A 1 39.67 49.58 -0.31
CA MET A 1 40.15 48.29 0.26
C MET A 1 38.95 47.50 0.72
N GLN A 2 38.93 46.22 0.37
CA GLN A 2 37.77 45.36 0.15
C GLN A 2 37.09 44.90 1.45
N VAL A 3 35.75 44.79 1.37
CA VAL A 3 34.81 44.45 2.42
C VAL A 3 35.05 43.06 3.01
N GLY A 4 35.01 42.97 4.34
CA GLY A 4 35.31 41.79 5.15
C GLY A 4 34.31 40.64 5.00
N SER A 5 34.89 39.45 4.98
CA SER A 5 34.30 38.12 4.93
C SER A 5 33.24 37.87 6.00
N ARG A 6 31.95 37.87 5.62
CA ARG A 6 30.84 37.37 6.44
C ARG A 6 29.92 36.49 5.60
N ALA A 7 30.42 35.37 5.08
CA ALA A 7 29.60 34.46 4.28
C ALA A 7 30.06 33.00 4.36
N VAL A 8 30.31 32.46 5.56
CA VAL A 8 30.64 31.02 5.69
C VAL A 8 30.01 30.41 6.94
N ARG A 9 28.69 30.56 7.13
CA ARG A 9 27.94 29.76 8.12
C ARG A 9 26.53 29.33 7.68
N ILE A 10 26.04 29.78 6.53
CA ILE A 10 24.67 29.49 6.06
C ILE A 10 24.59 28.22 5.19
N GLY A 11 25.73 27.72 4.70
CA GLY A 11 25.75 26.56 3.78
C GLY A 11 25.52 25.19 4.43
N LEU A 12 25.75 25.03 5.74
CA LEU A 12 25.71 23.70 6.37
C LEU A 12 24.32 23.31 6.90
N LEU A 13 23.45 24.28 7.22
CA LEU A 13 22.08 24.00 7.66
C LEU A 13 21.12 23.68 6.50
N GLY A 14 21.35 24.22 5.31
CA GLY A 14 20.48 23.99 4.15
C GLY A 14 20.59 22.58 3.56
N MET A 15 21.73 21.91 3.74
CA MET A 15 21.98 20.58 3.15
C MET A 15 21.33 19.43 3.95
N LEU A 16 21.03 19.64 5.24
CA LEU A 16 20.39 18.63 6.10
C LEU A 16 18.88 18.49 5.87
N VAL A 17 18.21 19.51 5.32
CA VAL A 17 16.75 19.49 5.10
C VAL A 17 16.36 18.65 3.88
N ALA A 18 17.23 18.55 2.86
CA ALA A 18 16.96 17.76 1.66
C ALA A 18 17.03 16.24 1.90
N LEU A 19 17.82 15.79 2.88
CA LEU A 19 17.91 14.36 3.27
C LEU A 19 16.72 13.89 4.12
N ALA A 20 15.87 14.81 4.59
CA ALA A 20 14.65 14.51 5.33
C ALA A 20 13.38 14.52 4.48
N ALA A 21 13.48 14.74 3.16
CA ALA A 21 12.40 14.44 2.23
C ALA A 21 12.30 12.91 2.06
N GLY A 22 11.89 12.23 3.13
CA GLY A 22 11.64 10.79 3.11
C GLY A 22 10.60 10.51 2.03
N CYS A 23 10.91 9.58 1.14
CA CYS A 23 10.04 9.17 0.03
C CYS A 23 8.61 8.90 0.55
N SER A 24 7.72 9.86 0.36
CA SER A 24 6.31 9.74 0.72
C SER A 24 5.48 9.47 -0.54
N GLY A 25 4.59 8.50 -0.47
CA GLY A 25 3.69 8.12 -1.54
C GLY A 25 2.23 8.32 -1.15
N THR A 26 1.36 8.45 -2.15
CA THR A 26 -0.09 8.40 -1.98
C THR A 26 -0.60 7.13 -2.65
N PHE A 27 -1.34 6.31 -1.91
CA PHE A 27 -1.74 4.97 -2.33
C PHE A 27 -3.26 4.90 -2.43
N SER A 28 -3.75 4.39 -3.54
CA SER A 28 -5.16 4.13 -3.80
C SER A 28 -5.30 2.76 -4.46
N ALA A 29 -6.34 2.03 -4.10
CA ALA A 29 -6.63 0.74 -4.70
C ALA A 29 -8.12 0.59 -5.03
N ASN A 30 -8.45 0.32 -6.29
CA ASN A 30 -9.79 -0.15 -6.63
C ASN A 30 -9.80 -1.68 -6.51
N VAL A 31 -10.63 -2.20 -5.63
CA VAL A 31 -10.67 -3.62 -5.29
C VAL A 31 -12.05 -4.19 -5.50
N ALA A 32 -12.13 -5.32 -6.22
CA ALA A 32 -13.36 -6.09 -6.36
C ALA A 32 -13.19 -7.51 -5.78
N ASN A 33 -14.20 -7.99 -5.06
CA ASN A 33 -14.25 -9.35 -4.54
C ASN A 33 -14.99 -10.26 -5.53
N GLN A 34 -14.23 -11.08 -6.26
CA GLN A 34 -14.76 -12.11 -7.15
C GLN A 34 -14.79 -13.50 -6.48
N SER A 35 -14.45 -13.58 -5.18
CA SER A 35 -14.52 -14.83 -4.43
C SER A 35 -15.94 -15.10 -3.90
N PRO A 36 -16.31 -16.37 -3.65
CA PRO A 36 -17.62 -16.72 -3.12
C PRO A 36 -17.78 -16.42 -1.62
N HIS A 37 -16.75 -15.89 -0.96
CA HIS A 37 -16.74 -15.60 0.47
C HIS A 37 -16.54 -14.10 0.72
N PRO A 38 -17.04 -13.56 1.85
CA PRO A 38 -16.69 -12.21 2.28
C PRO A 38 -15.18 -12.11 2.53
N VAL A 39 -14.58 -11.00 2.09
CA VAL A 39 -13.15 -10.74 2.23
C VAL A 39 -12.95 -9.40 2.90
N ARG A 40 -12.07 -9.37 3.91
CA ARG A 40 -11.51 -8.13 4.43
C ARG A 40 -10.28 -7.75 3.61
N VAL A 41 -10.27 -6.54 3.10
CA VAL A 41 -9.15 -5.96 2.36
C VAL A 41 -8.54 -4.84 3.19
N ASP A 42 -7.23 -4.91 3.43
CA ASP A 42 -6.47 -3.90 4.15
C ASP A 42 -5.40 -3.30 3.24
N LEU A 43 -5.40 -1.97 3.09
CA LEU A 43 -4.28 -1.23 2.54
C LEU A 43 -3.33 -0.89 3.68
N VAL A 44 -2.08 -1.35 3.60
CA VAL A 44 -1.11 -1.18 4.68
C VAL A 44 0.26 -0.75 4.16
N TYR A 45 1.09 -0.24 5.05
CA TYR A 45 2.53 -0.11 4.79
C TYR A 45 3.36 -0.68 5.93
N THR A 46 4.58 -1.10 5.63
CA THR A 46 5.55 -1.54 6.64
C THR A 46 6.49 -0.38 6.97
N SER A 47 6.45 0.09 8.20
CA SER A 47 7.39 1.09 8.72
C SER A 47 8.83 0.57 8.69
N TRP A 48 9.82 1.45 8.80
CA TRP A 48 11.22 1.02 8.74
C TRP A 48 11.64 0.17 9.94
N TYR A 49 11.01 0.40 11.09
CA TYR A 49 11.16 -0.40 12.31
C TYR A 49 10.40 -1.75 12.26
N GLY A 50 9.89 -2.17 11.09
CA GLY A 50 9.20 -3.45 10.90
C GLY A 50 7.72 -3.48 11.27
N GLY A 51 7.17 -2.42 11.90
CA GLY A 51 5.75 -2.35 12.24
C GLY A 51 4.86 -2.15 11.01
N THR A 52 3.83 -2.98 10.84
CA THR A 52 2.78 -2.80 9.82
C THR A 52 1.71 -1.83 10.31
N LYS A 53 1.33 -0.88 9.46
CA LYS A 53 0.29 0.12 9.74
C LYS A 53 -0.79 0.03 8.69
N VAL A 54 -2.04 -0.13 9.14
CA VAL A 54 -3.22 -0.11 8.28
C VAL A 54 -3.54 1.35 7.94
N LEU A 55 -3.57 1.65 6.64
CA LEU A 55 -3.91 2.94 6.08
C LEU A 55 -5.42 3.04 5.82
N ASP A 56 -6.00 1.97 5.30
CA ASP A 56 -7.44 1.85 5.03
C ASP A 56 -7.86 0.38 5.09
N SER A 57 -9.13 0.12 5.40
CA SER A 57 -9.66 -1.22 5.59
C SER A 57 -11.12 -1.28 5.17
N LYS A 58 -11.47 -2.29 4.37
CA LYS A 58 -12.83 -2.49 3.89
C LYS A 58 -13.21 -3.97 3.94
N ARG A 59 -14.44 -4.24 4.33
CA ARG A 59 -15.07 -5.54 4.14
C ARG A 59 -15.84 -5.54 2.81
N LEU A 60 -15.65 -6.58 2.01
CA LEU A 60 -16.31 -6.79 0.73
C LEU A 60 -17.09 -8.10 0.76
N ALA A 61 -18.40 -8.06 0.53
CA ALA A 61 -19.19 -9.27 0.27
C ALA A 61 -18.85 -9.86 -1.11
N PRO A 62 -19.26 -11.10 -1.42
CA PRO A 62 -19.11 -11.66 -2.76
C PRO A 62 -19.74 -10.76 -3.82
N GLY A 63 -18.96 -10.37 -4.83
CA GLY A 63 -19.40 -9.48 -5.91
C GLY A 63 -19.23 -7.98 -5.63
N ASP A 64 -18.90 -7.57 -4.40
CA ASP A 64 -18.71 -6.16 -4.06
C ASP A 64 -17.43 -5.59 -4.67
N ALA A 65 -17.44 -4.28 -4.93
CA ALA A 65 -16.25 -3.50 -5.25
C ALA A 65 -16.17 -2.24 -4.38
N ALA A 66 -14.95 -1.85 -4.02
CA ALA A 66 -14.69 -0.62 -3.30
C ALA A 66 -13.34 -0.03 -3.65
N VAL A 67 -13.20 1.27 -3.43
CA VAL A 67 -11.93 1.98 -3.48
C VAL A 67 -11.39 2.11 -2.05
N LEU A 68 -10.12 1.75 -1.85
CA LEU A 68 -9.33 2.04 -0.66
C LEU A 68 -8.41 3.24 -0.92
N GLY A 69 -8.27 4.12 0.05
CA GLY A 69 -7.53 5.37 -0.09
C GLY A 69 -8.33 6.47 -0.81
N PRO A 70 -7.68 7.57 -1.24
CA PRO A 70 -6.24 7.80 -1.23
C PRO A 70 -5.67 7.97 0.19
N ALA A 71 -4.59 7.26 0.48
CA ALA A 71 -3.89 7.34 1.77
C ALA A 71 -2.41 7.71 1.58
N LYS A 72 -1.92 8.69 2.35
CA LYS A 72 -0.50 9.06 2.35
C LYS A 72 0.28 8.18 3.32
N ALA A 73 1.45 7.71 2.89
CA ALA A 73 2.38 7.02 3.78
C ALA A 73 3.83 7.47 3.53
N PRO A 74 4.70 7.44 4.55
CA PRO A 74 6.13 7.79 4.43
C PRO A 74 6.93 6.64 3.78
N ARG A 75 6.41 6.10 2.68
CA ARG A 75 7.00 5.02 1.88
C ARG A 75 6.68 5.24 0.41
N SER A 76 7.48 4.64 -0.46
CA SER A 76 7.21 4.54 -1.91
C SER A 76 6.37 3.31 -2.29
N VAL A 77 6.16 2.37 -1.36
CA VAL A 77 5.44 1.11 -1.58
C VAL A 77 4.48 0.83 -0.42
N ALA A 78 3.25 0.47 -0.75
CA ALA A 78 2.25 -0.07 0.16
C ALA A 78 1.92 -1.51 -0.23
N ARG A 79 1.10 -2.18 0.57
CA ARG A 79 0.66 -3.55 0.32
C ARG A 79 -0.85 -3.65 0.53
N LEU A 80 -1.52 -4.30 -0.40
CA LEU A 80 -2.90 -4.74 -0.22
C LEU A 80 -2.88 -6.14 0.36
N PHE A 81 -3.63 -6.34 1.45
CA PHE A 81 -3.89 -7.64 2.03
C PHE A 81 -5.36 -7.99 1.81
N ALA A 82 -5.64 -9.23 1.41
CA ALA A 82 -6.98 -9.79 1.38
C ALA A 82 -7.01 -11.00 2.31
N GLN A 83 -7.99 -11.02 3.20
CA GLN A 83 -8.24 -12.10 4.14
C GLN A 83 -9.71 -12.51 4.07
N PRO A 84 -10.02 -13.75 3.69
CA PRO A 84 -11.38 -14.27 3.80
C PRO A 84 -11.84 -14.24 5.25
N GLU A 85 -13.08 -13.81 5.50
CA GLU A 85 -13.63 -13.84 6.84
C GLU A 85 -13.94 -15.26 7.28
N GLY A 86 -13.71 -15.56 8.56
CA GLY A 86 -13.97 -16.88 9.15
C GLY A 86 -13.02 -17.99 8.72
N ILE A 87 -12.02 -17.70 7.87
CA ILE A 87 -11.01 -18.67 7.43
C ILE A 87 -9.63 -18.25 7.95
N ALA A 88 -8.97 -19.15 8.67
CA ALA A 88 -7.67 -18.87 9.32
C ALA A 88 -6.48 -18.77 8.33
N ALA A 89 -6.59 -19.25 7.08
CA ALA A 89 -5.68 -18.99 5.95
C ALA A 89 -6.27 -19.51 4.61
N PRO A 90 -6.01 -18.93 3.42
CA PRO A 90 -4.87 -18.08 3.04
C PRO A 90 -5.15 -16.58 3.04
N ARG A 91 -4.07 -15.82 3.22
CA ARG A 91 -4.00 -14.38 3.00
C ARG A 91 -3.32 -14.12 1.68
N ALA A 92 -3.97 -13.35 0.81
CA ALA A 92 -3.34 -12.88 -0.41
C ALA A 92 -2.74 -11.50 -0.14
N SER A 93 -1.52 -11.25 -0.61
CA SER A 93 -0.94 -9.91 -0.48
C SER A 93 -0.19 -9.47 -1.72
N VAL A 94 -0.37 -8.22 -2.11
CA VAL A 94 0.28 -7.66 -3.29
C VAL A 94 0.86 -6.29 -2.98
N ASN A 95 2.12 -6.08 -3.37
CA ASN A 95 2.77 -4.78 -3.22
C ASN A 95 2.26 -3.84 -4.32
N ILE A 96 1.89 -2.63 -3.93
CA ILE A 96 1.44 -1.59 -4.85
C ILE A 96 2.37 -0.36 -4.74
N PRO A 97 2.73 0.26 -5.88
CA PRO A 97 3.49 1.52 -5.86
C PRO A 97 2.61 2.67 -5.37
N SER A 98 3.21 3.84 -5.16
CA SER A 98 2.44 5.08 -5.10
C SER A 98 1.62 5.26 -6.39
N GLY A 99 0.41 5.77 -6.26
CA GLY A 99 -0.57 5.90 -7.34
C GLY A 99 -1.84 5.08 -7.08
N GLN A 100 -2.64 4.91 -8.13
CA GLN A 100 -3.84 4.08 -8.10
C GLN A 100 -3.55 2.72 -8.74
N THR A 101 -3.95 1.65 -8.06
CA THR A 101 -3.86 0.26 -8.56
C THR A 101 -5.24 -0.38 -8.60
N THR A 102 -5.56 -1.12 -9.67
CA THR A 102 -6.80 -1.90 -9.75
C THR A 102 -6.48 -3.38 -9.54
N ALA A 103 -7.14 -3.99 -8.57
CA ALA A 103 -6.90 -5.38 -8.16
C ALA A 103 -8.22 -6.12 -7.93
N HIS A 104 -8.25 -7.40 -8.31
CA HIS A 104 -9.40 -8.27 -8.11
C HIS A 104 -8.99 -9.40 -7.18
N VAL A 105 -9.79 -9.64 -6.15
CA VAL A 105 -9.63 -10.83 -5.29
C VAL A 105 -10.33 -11.98 -5.99
N ILE A 106 -9.58 -12.99 -6.39
CA ILE A 106 -10.07 -14.17 -7.09
C ILE A 106 -10.07 -15.40 -6.16
N PRO A 107 -11.01 -16.34 -6.32
CA PRO A 107 -10.93 -17.60 -5.60
C PRO A 107 -9.77 -18.44 -6.15
N VAL A 108 -9.08 -19.15 -5.26
CA VAL A 108 -8.11 -20.18 -5.63
C VAL A 108 -8.40 -21.47 -4.90
N MET A 109 -8.12 -22.60 -5.56
CA MET A 109 -8.24 -23.91 -4.94
C MET A 109 -6.89 -24.33 -4.39
N LEU A 110 -6.82 -24.57 -3.09
CA LEU A 110 -5.59 -24.99 -2.43
C LEU A 110 -5.36 -26.50 -2.58
N PRO A 111 -4.11 -26.97 -2.41
CA PRO A 111 -3.84 -28.39 -2.25
C PRO A 111 -4.76 -28.99 -1.17
N ARG A 112 -5.33 -30.16 -1.44
CA ARG A 112 -6.33 -30.86 -0.60
C ARG A 112 -7.75 -30.30 -0.65
N GLY A 113 -8.08 -29.43 -1.60
CA GLY A 113 -9.46 -29.06 -1.92
C GLY A 113 -10.07 -27.97 -1.03
N PHE A 114 -9.25 -27.25 -0.25
CA PHE A 114 -9.71 -26.11 0.55
C PHE A 114 -9.91 -24.87 -0.32
N ALA A 115 -10.96 -24.09 -0.04
CA ALA A 115 -11.19 -22.79 -0.66
C ALA A 115 -10.18 -21.75 -0.15
N GLY A 116 -9.56 -21.00 -1.07
CA GLY A 116 -8.64 -19.91 -0.79
C GLY A 116 -8.92 -18.68 -1.66
N VAL A 117 -8.13 -17.62 -1.47
CA VAL A 117 -8.17 -16.41 -2.31
C VAL A 117 -6.77 -16.00 -2.75
N ASP A 118 -6.70 -15.34 -3.92
CA ASP A 118 -5.49 -14.73 -4.47
C ASP A 118 -5.81 -13.38 -5.14
N TRP A 119 -4.80 -12.62 -5.54
CA TRP A 119 -4.93 -11.35 -6.23
C TRP A 119 -4.69 -11.50 -7.74
N ARG A 120 -5.60 -10.97 -8.54
CA ARG A 120 -5.39 -10.66 -9.96
C ARG A 120 -5.26 -9.16 -10.13
N LEU A 121 -4.05 -8.68 -10.42
CA LEU A 121 -3.82 -7.29 -10.80
C LEU A 121 -4.30 -7.09 -12.25
N ILE A 122 -5.14 -6.09 -12.49
CA ILE A 122 -5.62 -5.75 -13.83
C ILE A 122 -4.95 -4.50 -14.37
N ASP A 123 -4.58 -3.55 -13.49
CA ASP A 123 -3.79 -2.40 -13.94
C ASP A 123 -3.02 -1.74 -12.81
N LYS A 124 -1.76 -1.43 -13.08
CA LYS A 124 -0.91 -0.58 -12.26
C LYS A 124 -0.77 0.69 -13.07
N ASN A 125 -1.59 1.70 -12.82
CA ASN A 125 -1.52 2.93 -13.61
C ASN A 125 -0.06 3.46 -13.54
N PRO A 126 0.72 3.40 -14.64
CA PRO A 126 2.07 3.90 -14.65
C PRO A 126 1.96 5.41 -14.83
N ASN A 127 1.72 6.13 -13.72
CA ASN A 127 2.05 7.55 -13.70
C ASN A 127 3.56 7.72 -13.79
#